data_AF-A0A0R3CWT7-F1
#
_entry.id   AF-A0A0R3CWT7-F1
#
_cell.length_a   1.000
_cell.length_b   1.000
_cell.length_c   1.000
_cell.angle_alpha   90.00
_cell.angle_beta   90.00
_cell.angle_gamma   90.00
#
_symmetry.space_group_name_H-M   'P 1'
#
loop_
_entity.id
_entity.type
_entity.pdbx_description
1 polymer ?
#
loop_
_entity_poly.entity_id
_entity_poly.type
_entity_poly.pdbx_seq_one_letter_code
_entity_poly.pdbx_strand_id
1 'polypeptide(L)'
;MTLVGAWLVDETDELALARLGNVLLEFDESGGLRYTIREHDKRQIINLRYRVEGSTIVTDQPSAPQVERTQFSFAEDGVLTLAFGGIPYRFVRAPGS
;
A
#
# COMPACT_ATOMS: atom_id res chain seq x y z
N MET A 1 -14.72 5.74 1.47
CA MET A 1 -14.00 4.51 1.10
C MET A 1 -13.12 4.08 2.27
N THR A 2 -12.90 2.77 2.46
CA THR A 2 -12.06 2.21 3.53
C THR A 2 -10.75 1.69 2.95
N LEU A 3 -9.67 1.65 3.75
CA LEU A 3 -8.39 1.06 3.33
C LEU A 3 -8.45 -0.47 3.27
N VAL A 4 -9.25 -1.10 4.14
CA VAL A 4 -9.38 -2.57 4.25
C VAL A 4 -9.63 -3.20 2.88
N GLY A 5 -8.90 -4.25 2.56
CA GLY A 5 -8.92 -4.99 1.30
C GLY A 5 -7.60 -4.88 0.52
N ALA A 6 -7.64 -5.36 -0.71
CA ALA A 6 -6.46 -5.47 -1.57
C ALA A 6 -6.35 -4.30 -2.56
N TRP A 7 -5.12 -3.84 -2.78
CA TRP A 7 -4.79 -2.73 -3.66
C TRP A 7 -3.56 -3.05 -4.50
N LEU A 8 -3.63 -2.77 -5.79
CA LEU A 8 -2.53 -2.92 -6.74
C LEU A 8 -2.05 -1.54 -7.17
N VAL A 9 -0.76 -1.44 -7.54
CA VAL A 9 -0.26 -0.26 -8.26
C VAL A 9 -1.14 0.00 -9.48
N ASP A 10 -1.58 1.24 -9.64
CA ASP A 10 -2.30 1.68 -10.83
C ASP A 10 -1.37 1.55 -12.05
N GLU A 11 -1.80 0.81 -13.06
CA GLU A 11 -0.99 0.58 -14.27
C GLU A 11 -0.71 1.86 -15.07
N THR A 12 -1.52 2.90 -14.85
CA THR A 12 -1.32 4.23 -15.46
C THR A 12 -0.29 5.09 -14.71
N ASP A 13 0.14 4.67 -13.52
CA ASP A 13 1.19 5.34 -12.76
C ASP A 13 2.56 4.74 -13.10
N GLU A 14 3.13 5.22 -14.21
CA GLU A 14 4.45 4.79 -14.69
C GLU A 14 5.56 4.98 -13.65
N LEU A 15 5.46 6.02 -12.81
CA LEU A 15 6.43 6.29 -11.76
C LEU A 15 6.34 5.25 -10.64
N ALA A 16 5.13 4.88 -10.23
CA ALA A 16 4.90 3.80 -9.26
C ALA A 16 5.45 2.48 -9.79
N LEU A 17 5.14 2.12 -11.04
CA LEU A 17 5.65 0.89 -11.66
C LEU A 17 7.18 0.88 -11.73
N ALA A 18 7.81 1.99 -12.11
CA ALA A 18 9.26 2.08 -12.23
C ALA A 18 9.99 2.01 -10.87
N ARG A 19 9.36 2.50 -9.79
CA ARG A 19 10.01 2.59 -8.46
C ARG A 19 9.64 1.48 -7.50
N LEU A 20 8.37 1.08 -7.51
CA LEU A 20 7.82 0.09 -6.60
C LEU A 20 7.70 -1.29 -7.27
N GLY A 21 7.57 -1.32 -8.59
CA GLY A 21 7.28 -2.54 -9.34
C GLY A 21 5.81 -2.95 -9.23
N ASN A 22 5.55 -4.24 -9.43
CA ASN A 22 4.22 -4.82 -9.26
C ASN A 22 3.97 -5.13 -7.78
N VAL A 23 3.34 -4.18 -7.08
CA VAL A 23 3.06 -4.28 -5.65
C VAL A 23 1.58 -4.53 -5.39
N LEU A 24 1.33 -5.49 -4.49
CA LEU A 24 0.02 -5.74 -3.87
C LEU A 24 0.09 -5.36 -2.39
N LEU A 25 -0.83 -4.50 -1.95
CA LEU A 25 -1.06 -4.14 -0.57
C LEU A 25 -2.36 -4.77 -0.09
N GLU A 26 -2.31 -5.52 1.01
CA GLU A 26 -3.50 -6.11 1.63
C GLU A 26 -3.65 -5.56 3.04
N PHE A 27 -4.65 -4.69 3.25
CA PHE A 27 -5.00 -4.17 4.56
C PHE A 27 -6.11 -5.03 5.16
N ASP A 28 -5.90 -5.60 6.34
CA ASP A 28 -6.92 -6.35 7.06
C ASP A 28 -7.60 -5.51 8.16
N GLU A 29 -8.76 -5.98 8.65
CA GLU A 29 -9.53 -5.32 9.72
C GLU A 29 -8.85 -5.37 11.10
N SER A 30 -7.88 -6.26 11.28
CA SER A 30 -7.14 -6.45 12.53
C SER A 30 -5.95 -5.47 12.67
N GLY A 31 -5.71 -4.61 11.68
CA GLY A 31 -4.55 -3.71 11.65
C GLY A 31 -3.28 -4.37 11.10
N GLY A 32 -3.40 -5.44 10.32
CA GLY A 32 -2.30 -6.03 9.56
C GLY A 32 -2.24 -5.48 8.13
N LEU A 33 -1.03 -5.19 7.66
CA LEU A 33 -0.75 -4.80 6.29
C LEU A 33 0.25 -5.80 5.71
N ARG A 34 -0.15 -6.52 4.67
CA ARG A 34 0.79 -7.34 3.87
C ARG A 34 1.19 -6.56 2.63
N TYR A 35 2.49 -6.32 2.50
CA TYR A 35 3.10 -5.72 1.32
C TYR A 35 3.77 -6.83 0.50
N THR A 36 3.30 -7.07 -0.71
CA THR A 36 3.85 -8.11 -1.59
C THR A 36 4.45 -7.48 -2.84
N ILE A 37 5.76 -7.59 -3.01
CA ILE A 37 6.46 -7.25 -4.26
C ILE A 37 6.47 -8.50 -5.14
N ARG A 38 5.92 -8.37 -6.34
CA ARG A 38 5.90 -9.43 -7.36
C ARG A 38 6.96 -9.13 -8.40
N GLU A 39 8.09 -9.79 -8.31
CA GLU A 39 9.12 -9.82 -9.35
C GLU A 39 9.00 -11.13 -10.16
N HIS A 40 9.55 -11.16 -11.38
CA HIS A 40 9.36 -12.24 -12.37
C HIS A 40 9.35 -13.67 -11.79
N ASP A 41 10.29 -14.00 -10.91
CA ASP A 41 10.41 -15.35 -10.31
C ASP A 41 10.33 -15.35 -8.77
N LYS A 42 10.10 -14.19 -8.14
CA LYS A 42 10.17 -14.06 -6.69
C LYS A 42 9.04 -13.20 -6.16
N ARG A 43 8.46 -13.66 -5.05
CA ARG A 43 7.52 -12.87 -4.25
C ARG A 43 8.21 -12.53 -2.95
N GLN A 44 8.41 -11.25 -2.71
CA GLN A 44 8.85 -10.76 -1.41
C GLN A 44 7.62 -10.30 -0.63
N ILE A 45 7.42 -10.87 0.56
CA ILE A 45 6.31 -10.54 1.43
C ILE A 45 6.88 -9.84 2.67
N ILE A 46 6.36 -8.65 2.96
CA ILE A 46 6.67 -7.87 4.15
C ILE A 46 5.38 -7.73 4.95
N ASN A 47 5.37 -8.22 6.19
CA ASN A 47 4.21 -8.10 7.07
C ASN A 47 4.44 -6.93 8.02
N LEU A 48 3.51 -5.98 8.00
CA LEU A 48 3.51 -4.77 8.80
C LEU A 48 2.27 -4.74 9.69
N ARG A 49 2.34 -3.98 10.77
CA ARG A 49 1.16 -3.54 11.52
C ARG A 49 0.85 -2.13 11.09
N TYR A 50 -0.42 -1.80 10.90
CA TYR A 50 -0.85 -0.46 10.54
C TYR A 50 -1.95 0.05 11.46
N ARG A 51 -2.04 1.36 11.56
CA ARG A 51 -3.19 2.08 12.11
C ARG A 51 -3.40 3.37 11.33
N VAL A 52 -4.61 3.92 11.42
CA VAL A 52 -4.98 5.17 10.75
C VAL A 52 -5.07 6.29 11.78
N GLU A 53 -4.35 7.38 11.52
CA GLU A 53 -4.39 8.62 12.29
C GLU A 53 -4.81 9.76 11.34
N GLY A 54 -6.11 10.05 11.26
CA GLY A 54 -6.65 11.02 10.31
C GLY A 54 -6.40 10.60 8.85
N SER A 55 -5.66 11.42 8.10
CA SER A 55 -5.22 11.15 6.72
C SER A 55 -3.85 10.45 6.63
N THR A 56 -3.36 9.87 7.74
CA THR A 56 -2.05 9.24 7.81
C THR A 56 -2.17 7.77 8.16
N ILE A 57 -1.52 6.90 7.39
CA ILE A 57 -1.26 5.51 7.76
C ILE A 57 0.04 5.48 8.55
N VAL A 58 0.00 4.91 9.75
CA VAL A 58 1.20 4.67 10.56
C VAL A 58 1.48 3.18 10.53
N THR A 59 2.60 2.79 9.93
CA THR A 59 3.06 1.40 9.86
C THR A 59 4.21 1.16 10.80
N ASP A 60 4.32 -0.06 11.30
CA ASP A 60 5.47 -0.56 12.04
C ASP A 60 5.78 -1.98 11.59
N GLN A 61 7.05 -2.33 11.47
CA GLN A 61 7.51 -3.65 11.07
C GLN A 61 7.91 -4.46 12.32
N PRO A 62 7.11 -5.46 12.78
CA PRO A 62 7.39 -6.15 14.03
C PRO A 62 8.72 -6.89 14.06
N SER A 63 9.20 -7.35 12.90
CA SER A 63 10.49 -8.05 12.80
C SER A 63 11.70 -7.13 12.88
N ALA A 64 11.53 -5.84 12.62
CA ALA A 64 12.57 -4.81 12.64
C ALA A 64 11.88 -3.45 12.90
N PRO A 65 11.60 -3.11 14.17
CA PRO A 65 10.72 -2.00 14.51
C PRO A 65 11.18 -0.68 13.87
N GLN A 66 10.31 -0.13 13.03
CA GLN A 66 10.54 1.08 12.26
C GLN A 66 9.18 1.69 11.97
N VAL A 67 8.88 2.79 12.67
CA VAL A 67 7.63 3.51 12.47
C VAL A 67 7.74 4.38 11.23
N GLU A 68 6.86 4.14 10.27
CA GLU A 68 6.72 4.96 9.07
C GLU A 68 5.34 5.61 9.01
N ARG A 69 5.29 6.82 8.44
CA ARG A 69 4.07 7.60 8.30
C ARG A 69 3.85 7.92 6.83
N THR A 70 2.75 7.44 6.29
CA THR A 70 2.38 7.60 4.88
C THR A 70 1.09 8.40 4.80
N GLN A 71 1.11 9.55 4.12
CA GLN A 71 -0.13 10.28 3.83
C GLN A 71 -0.96 9.47 2.83
N PHE A 72 -2.27 9.44 3.03
CA PHE A 72 -3.18 8.83 2.07
C PHE A 72 -4.40 9.71 1.77
N SER A 73 -4.94 9.53 0.57
CA SER A 73 -6.21 10.10 0.16
C SER A 73 -6.95 9.15 -0.79
N PHE A 74 -8.27 9.29 -0.86
CA PHE A 74 -9.09 8.64 -1.87
C PHE A 74 -9.55 9.70 -2.87
N ALA A 75 -9.37 9.40 -4.16
CA ALA A 75 -10.00 10.14 -5.23
C ALA A 75 -11.46 9.69 -5.42
N GLU A 76 -12.26 10.51 -6.10
CA GLU A 76 -13.71 10.26 -6.32
C GLU A 76 -13.97 8.97 -7.13
N ASP A 77 -13.02 8.59 -7.98
CA ASP A 77 -13.02 7.36 -8.79
C ASP A 77 -12.64 6.09 -7.99
N GLY A 78 -12.31 6.24 -6.71
CA GLY A 78 -11.92 5.15 -5.82
C GLY A 78 -10.44 4.78 -5.85
N VAL A 79 -9.61 5.57 -6.53
CA VAL A 79 -8.16 5.41 -6.50
C VAL A 79 -7.62 5.85 -5.13
N LEU A 80 -6.79 4.98 -4.54
CA LEU A 80 -6.04 5.26 -3.33
C LEU A 80 -4.71 5.90 -3.71
N THR A 81 -4.39 7.06 -3.15
CA THR A 81 -3.05 7.66 -3.27
C THR A 81 -2.29 7.47 -1.96
N LEU A 82 -1.06 6.96 -2.04
CA LEU A 82 -0.15 6.81 -0.90
C LEU A 82 1.14 7.59 -1.15
N ALA A 83 1.52 8.46 -0.22
CA ALA A 83 2.71 9.30 -0.36
C ALA A 83 3.95 8.69 0.31
N PHE A 84 4.59 7.70 -0.32
CA PHE A 84 5.82 7.09 0.20
C PHE A 84 6.99 8.06 0.04
N GLY A 85 7.64 8.41 1.16
CA GLY A 85 8.72 9.41 1.17
C GLY A 85 8.27 10.79 0.66
N GLY A 86 6.98 11.12 0.80
CA GLY A 86 6.38 12.35 0.29
C GLY A 86 6.02 12.34 -1.19
N ILE A 87 6.24 11.22 -1.89
CA ILE A 87 5.96 11.08 -3.32
C ILE A 87 4.65 10.29 -3.47
N PRO A 88 3.60 10.90 -4.07
CA PRO A 88 2.32 10.24 -4.23
C PRO A 88 2.41 9.16 -5.31
N TYR A 89 1.90 7.97 -4.98
CA TYR A 89 1.71 6.85 -5.90
C TYR A 89 0.27 6.39 -5.86
N ARG A 90 -0.24 5.97 -7.02
CA ARG A 90 -1.64 5.58 -7.21
C ARG A 90 -1.81 4.07 -7.10
N PHE A 91 -2.90 3.69 -6.44
CA PHE A 91 -3.31 2.32 -6.23
C PHE A 91 -4.78 2.14 -6.56
N VAL A 92 -5.10 1.07 -7.27
CA VAL A 92 -6.46 0.66 -7.61
C VAL A 92 -6.85 -0.56 -6.79
N ARG A 93 -8.15 -0.77 -6.56
CA ARG A 93 -8.62 -1.99 -5.91
C ARG A 93 -8.18 -3.20 -6.73
N ALA A 94 -7.59 -4.19 -6.06
CA ALA A 94 -7.34 -5.46 -6.70
C ALA A 94 -8.70 -6.08 -7.09
N PRO A 95 -8.84 -6.65 -8.30
CA PRO A 95 -10.04 -7.38 -8.65
C PRO A 95 -10.24 -8.50 -7.64
N GLY A 96 -11.45 -8.62 -7.09
CA GLY A 96 -11.79 -9.68 -6.15
C GLY A 96 -11.51 -11.03 -6.78
N SER A 97 -10.61 -11.80 -6.15
CA SER A 97 -10.42 -13.22 -6.42
C SER A 97 -11.63 -14.02 -6.00
#